data_AF-A0A7S1CMJ7-F1
#
_entry.id   AF-A0A7S1CMJ7-F1
#
_cell.length_a   1.000
_cell.length_b   1.000
_cell.length_c   1.000
_cell.angle_alpha   90.00
_cell.angle_beta   90.00
_cell.angle_gamma   90.00
#
_symmetry.space_group_name_H-M   'P 1'
#
loop_
_entity.id
_entity.type
_entity.pdbx_description
1 polymer ?
#
loop_
_entity_poly.entity_id
_entity_poly.type
_entity_poly.pdbx_seq_one_letter_code
_entity_poly.pdbx_strand_id
1 'polypeptide(L)'
;GGGGGGAGGAVKISDAEICKWANAKVAAAGKSEHISSFKDKSIGSGQFLLALLAAIEPRVVDASIVTSGESDDDKALNAKYVLSVARKLGAAVFLTWEDIVEVKPKMVMTLVASLQLIAELRGREHK
;
A
#
# COMPACT_ATOMS: atom_id res chain seq x y z
N GLY A 1 42.97 -2.19 17.67
CA GLY A 1 42.11 -0.99 17.72
C GLY A 1 41.16 -1.05 16.56
N GLY A 2 39.87 -1.22 16.85
CA GLY A 2 38.83 -1.17 15.82
C GLY A 2 38.39 0.26 15.53
N GLY A 3 37.70 0.43 14.41
CA GLY A 3 36.81 1.55 14.18
C GLY A 3 37.28 2.51 13.11
N GLY A 4 36.73 2.35 11.90
CA GLY A 4 36.83 3.36 10.85
C GLY A 4 36.26 2.92 9.50
N GLY A 5 35.33 1.96 9.49
CA GLY A 5 34.61 1.58 8.27
C GLY A 5 33.55 2.63 7.96
N GLY A 6 33.75 3.39 6.89
CA GLY A 6 32.74 4.29 6.36
C GLY A 6 31.50 3.52 5.90
N ALA A 7 30.33 4.13 6.04
CA ALA A 7 29.13 3.73 5.31
C ALA A 7 28.11 4.88 5.29
N GLY A 8 28.19 5.71 4.26
CA GLY A 8 26.98 6.28 3.68
C GLY A 8 26.22 5.16 2.97
N GLY A 9 25.54 4.31 3.74
CA GLY A 9 24.76 3.18 3.22
C GLY A 9 23.32 3.62 3.03
N ALA A 10 22.86 3.71 1.78
CA ALA A 10 21.44 3.79 1.48
C ALA A 10 20.71 2.69 2.25
N VAL A 11 19.78 3.06 3.12
CA VAL A 11 18.98 2.11 3.89
C VAL A 11 18.20 1.26 2.88
N LYS A 12 18.58 -0.01 2.74
CA LYS A 12 17.78 -0.99 2.02
C LYS A 12 16.55 -1.26 2.89
N ILE A 13 15.47 -0.53 2.64
CA ILE A 13 14.18 -0.82 3.27
C ILE A 13 13.77 -2.23 2.86
N SER A 14 13.56 -3.09 3.85
CA SER A 14 13.17 -4.48 3.63
C SER A 14 11.66 -4.62 3.39
N ASP A 15 11.24 -5.69 2.71
CA ASP A 15 9.82 -6.04 2.51
C ASP A 15 9.04 -6.02 3.84
N ALA A 16 9.67 -6.49 4.92
CA ALA A 16 9.08 -6.53 6.26
C ALA A 16 8.84 -5.12 6.84
N GLU A 17 9.74 -4.16 6.59
CA GLU A 17 9.58 -2.78 7.04
C GLU A 17 8.45 -2.07 6.29
N ILE A 18 8.34 -2.27 4.97
CA ILE A 18 7.25 -1.71 4.16
C ILE A 18 5.91 -2.26 4.64
N CYS A 19 5.83 -3.58 4.88
CA CYS A 19 4.63 -4.24 5.40
C CYS A 19 4.26 -3.68 6.78
N LYS A 20 5.23 -3.57 7.69
CA LYS A 20 5.04 -3.02 9.04
C LYS A 20 4.54 -1.57 8.99
N TRP A 21 5.12 -0.74 8.13
CA TRP A 21 4.68 0.64 7.94
C TRP A 21 3.22 0.70 7.46
N ALA A 22 2.86 -0.10 6.46
CA ALA A 22 1.52 -0.12 5.89
C ALA A 22 0.47 -0.50 6.95
N ASN A 23 0.73 -1.57 7.71
CA ASN A 23 -0.14 -2.01 8.80
C ASN A 23 -0.27 -0.94 9.90
N ALA A 24 0.84 -0.31 10.31
CA ALA A 24 0.81 0.76 11.30
C ALA A 24 0.02 1.98 10.82
N LYS A 25 0.13 2.33 9.54
CA LYS A 25 -0.59 3.45 8.91
C LYS A 25 -2.10 3.19 8.90
N VAL A 26 -2.52 1.99 8.51
CA VAL A 26 -3.93 1.57 8.51
C VAL A 26 -4.49 1.57 9.94
N ALA A 27 -3.77 0.97 10.89
CA ALA A 27 -4.18 0.93 12.30
C ALA A 27 -4.32 2.33 12.92
N ALA A 28 -3.40 3.26 12.62
CA ALA A 28 -3.47 4.64 13.11
C ALA A 28 -4.67 5.43 12.56
N ALA A 29 -5.25 4.99 11.43
CA ALA A 29 -6.49 5.54 10.87
C ALA A 29 -7.76 4.87 11.44
N GLY A 30 -7.63 4.00 12.44
CA GLY A 30 -8.75 3.30 13.08
C GLY A 30 -9.35 2.18 12.23
N LYS A 31 -8.57 1.67 11.26
CA LYS A 31 -8.97 0.59 10.35
C LYS A 31 -8.41 -0.75 10.85
N SER A 32 -9.19 -1.82 10.69
CA SER A 32 -8.87 -3.16 11.22
C SER A 32 -8.15 -4.06 10.22
N GLU A 33 -8.11 -3.66 8.95
CA GLU A 33 -7.44 -4.40 7.88
C GLU A 33 -5.94 -4.53 8.16
N HIS A 34 -5.40 -5.72 7.94
CA HIS A 34 -4.01 -6.04 8.23
C HIS A 34 -3.52 -7.15 7.31
N ILE A 35 -2.24 -7.14 6.95
CA ILE A 35 -1.59 -8.21 6.19
C ILE A 35 -0.37 -8.75 6.91
N SER A 36 -0.15 -10.06 6.85
CA SER A 36 1.03 -10.70 7.45
C SER A 36 2.30 -10.52 6.61
N SER A 37 2.14 -10.44 5.28
CA SER A 37 3.21 -10.25 4.29
C SER A 37 2.63 -9.89 2.92
N PHE A 38 3.46 -9.55 1.94
CA PHE A 38 3.00 -9.35 0.55
C PHE A 38 2.57 -10.64 -0.18
N LYS A 39 2.60 -11.80 0.49
CA LYS A 39 2.04 -13.06 0.00
C LYS A 39 0.65 -13.36 0.56
N ASP A 40 0.16 -12.51 1.47
CA ASP A 40 -1.12 -12.69 2.14
C ASP A 40 -2.27 -12.63 1.15
N LYS A 41 -3.04 -13.72 1.04
CA LYS A 41 -4.11 -13.84 0.04
C LYS A 41 -5.26 -12.87 0.26
N SER A 42 -5.43 -12.36 1.48
CA SER A 42 -6.42 -11.32 1.78
C SER A 42 -6.20 -10.02 0.99
N ILE A 43 -4.96 -9.75 0.53
CA ILE A 43 -4.64 -8.60 -0.33
C ILE A 43 -5.51 -8.57 -1.59
N GLY A 44 -5.83 -9.75 -2.16
CA GLY A 44 -6.61 -9.86 -3.39
C GLY A 44 -8.03 -9.29 -3.28
N SER A 45 -8.57 -9.16 -2.06
CA SER A 45 -9.86 -8.48 -1.80
C SER A 45 -9.83 -6.98 -2.12
N GLY A 46 -8.64 -6.37 -2.14
CA GLY A 46 -8.44 -4.92 -2.26
C GLY A 46 -8.74 -4.12 -1.00
N GLN A 47 -9.38 -4.71 0.03
CA GLN A 47 -9.79 -4.02 1.27
C GLN A 47 -8.61 -3.34 1.96
N PHE A 48 -7.53 -4.09 2.19
CA PHE A 48 -6.34 -3.56 2.85
C PHE A 48 -5.71 -2.39 2.07
N LEU A 49 -5.63 -2.50 0.74
CA LEU A 49 -5.03 -1.45 -0.10
C LEU A 49 -5.90 -0.19 -0.14
N LEU A 50 -7.24 -0.33 -0.16
CA LEU A 50 -8.17 0.78 -0.07
C LEU A 50 -8.14 1.44 1.30
N ALA A 51 -8.08 0.65 2.38
CA ALA A 51 -7.91 1.15 3.74
C ALA A 51 -6.59 1.94 3.88
N LEU A 52 -5.50 1.44 3.30
CA LEU A 52 -4.22 2.15 3.27
C LEU A 52 -4.29 3.46 2.51
N LEU A 53 -4.91 3.49 1.33
CA LEU A 53 -5.12 4.70 0.55
C LEU A 53 -5.96 5.73 1.34
N ALA A 54 -7.04 5.30 1.98
CA ALA A 54 -7.87 6.14 2.83
C ALA A 54 -7.10 6.66 4.06
N ALA A 55 -6.18 5.87 4.62
CA ALA A 55 -5.32 6.29 5.72
C ALA A 55 -4.28 7.34 5.30
N ILE A 56 -3.87 7.36 4.02
CA ILE A 56 -2.95 8.34 3.46
C ILE A 56 -3.68 9.65 3.16
N GLU A 57 -4.83 9.56 2.51
CA GLU A 57 -5.67 10.71 2.15
C GLU A 57 -7.14 10.27 2.13
N PRO A 58 -7.90 10.54 3.21
CA PRO A 58 -9.29 10.07 3.32
C PRO A 58 -10.20 10.57 2.18
N ARG A 59 -9.90 11.73 1.59
CA ARG A 59 -10.75 12.38 0.58
C ARG A 59 -10.70 11.73 -0.80
N VAL A 60 -9.75 10.82 -1.06
CA VAL A 60 -9.64 10.18 -2.38
C VAL A 60 -10.32 8.82 -2.48
N VAL A 61 -10.76 8.25 -1.36
CA VAL A 61 -11.51 6.99 -1.32
C VAL A 61 -12.97 7.28 -0.99
N ASP A 62 -13.86 6.93 -1.92
CA ASP A 62 -15.29 6.94 -1.73
C ASP A 62 -15.73 5.54 -1.27
N ALA A 63 -16.18 5.47 -0.02
CA ALA A 63 -16.59 4.21 0.60
C ALA A 63 -17.81 3.58 -0.08
N SER A 64 -18.63 4.36 -0.82
CA SER A 64 -19.80 3.82 -1.53
C SER A 64 -19.43 2.98 -2.75
N ILE A 65 -18.19 3.09 -3.24
CA ILE A 65 -17.67 2.34 -4.39
C ILE A 65 -16.96 1.05 -3.95
N VAL A 66 -16.56 0.97 -2.68
CA VAL A 66 -15.83 -0.19 -2.14
C VAL A 66 -16.78 -1.37 -1.95
N THR A 67 -16.44 -2.51 -2.55
CA THR A 67 -17.22 -3.75 -2.46
C THR A 67 -16.65 -4.68 -1.38
N SER A 68 -17.30 -5.80 -1.05
CA SER A 68 -16.82 -6.71 0.00
C SER A 68 -15.49 -7.39 -0.36
N GLY A 69 -15.18 -7.57 -1.65
CA GLY A 69 -13.99 -8.26 -2.14
C GLY A 69 -14.06 -9.79 -2.00
N GLU A 70 -15.27 -10.34 -1.86
CA GLU A 70 -15.50 -11.79 -1.69
C GLU A 70 -15.59 -12.51 -3.04
N SER A 71 -16.35 -11.94 -3.99
CA SER A 71 -16.47 -12.46 -5.36
C SER A 71 -15.31 -11.99 -6.25
N ASP A 72 -15.08 -12.67 -7.37
CA ASP A 72 -14.00 -12.29 -8.29
C ASP A 72 -14.28 -10.95 -8.99
N ASP A 73 -15.55 -10.64 -9.26
CA ASP A 73 -15.97 -9.33 -9.77
C ASP A 73 -15.71 -8.23 -8.73
N ASP A 74 -16.03 -8.48 -7.46
CA ASP A 74 -15.76 -7.54 -6.36
C ASP A 74 -14.26 -7.25 -6.22
N LYS A 75 -13.43 -8.30 -6.23
CA LYS A 75 -11.97 -8.18 -6.19
C LYS A 75 -11.45 -7.36 -7.37
N ALA A 76 -11.95 -7.62 -8.57
CA ALA A 76 -11.55 -6.88 -9.77
C ALA A 76 -11.96 -5.41 -9.69
N LEU A 77 -13.17 -5.10 -9.20
CA LEU A 77 -13.64 -3.73 -9.00
C LEU A 77 -12.79 -2.99 -7.97
N ASN A 78 -12.56 -3.58 -6.80
CA ASN A 78 -11.71 -3.01 -5.77
C ASN A 78 -10.27 -2.80 -6.27
N ALA A 79 -9.67 -3.77 -6.95
CA ALA A 79 -8.31 -3.67 -7.49
C ALA A 79 -8.19 -2.57 -8.56
N LYS A 80 -9.15 -2.46 -9.49
CA LYS A 80 -9.19 -1.36 -10.47
C LYS A 80 -9.32 -0.01 -9.76
N TYR A 81 -10.13 0.05 -8.71
CA TYR A 81 -10.31 1.27 -7.94
C TYR A 81 -9.04 1.68 -7.19
N VAL A 82 -8.34 0.74 -6.55
CA VAL A 82 -7.02 0.95 -5.93
C VAL A 82 -6.05 1.62 -6.91
N LEU A 83 -5.94 1.09 -8.14
CA LEU A 83 -5.03 1.66 -9.14
C LEU A 83 -5.44 3.07 -9.56
N SER A 84 -6.74 3.33 -9.69
CA SER A 84 -7.27 4.66 -10.02
C SER A 84 -6.91 5.69 -8.94
N VAL A 85 -7.20 5.35 -7.67
CA VAL A 85 -6.94 6.22 -6.52
C VAL A 85 -5.44 6.43 -6.31
N ALA A 86 -4.62 5.38 -6.41
CA ALA A 86 -3.17 5.47 -6.29
C ALA A 86 -2.58 6.44 -7.32
N ARG A 87 -3.00 6.35 -8.60
CA ARG A 87 -2.56 7.28 -9.65
C ARG A 87 -3.04 8.71 -9.38
N LYS A 88 -4.28 8.88 -8.92
CA LYS A 88 -4.83 10.20 -8.54
C LYS A 88 -4.01 10.87 -7.43
N LEU A 89 -3.43 10.08 -6.52
CA LEU A 89 -2.52 10.58 -5.48
C LEU A 89 -1.11 10.92 -5.98
N GLY A 90 -0.77 10.55 -7.22
CA GLY A 90 0.55 10.74 -7.82
C GLY A 90 1.50 9.55 -7.63
N ALA A 91 1.02 8.40 -7.16
CA ALA A 91 1.85 7.21 -7.01
C ALA A 91 2.27 6.67 -8.39
N ALA A 92 3.47 6.11 -8.46
CA ALA A 92 3.97 5.44 -9.65
C ALA A 92 3.41 4.00 -9.69
N VAL A 93 2.52 3.74 -10.66
CA VAL A 93 1.75 2.50 -10.75
C VAL A 93 2.10 1.78 -12.05
N PHE A 94 2.77 0.62 -11.94
CA PHE A 94 3.25 -0.20 -13.07
C PHE A 94 2.66 -1.62 -13.13
N LEU A 95 1.66 -1.90 -12.28
CA LEU A 95 0.98 -3.19 -12.17
C LEU A 95 -0.45 -3.12 -12.71
N THR A 96 -0.99 -4.28 -13.08
CA THR A 96 -2.39 -4.43 -13.49
C THR A 96 -3.28 -4.77 -12.29
N TRP A 97 -4.59 -4.81 -12.49
CA TRP A 97 -5.52 -5.16 -11.42
C TRP A 97 -5.44 -6.67 -11.11
N GLU A 98 -5.18 -7.49 -12.14
CA GLU A 98 -4.96 -8.93 -12.04
C GLU A 98 -3.76 -9.23 -11.12
N ASP A 99 -2.67 -8.45 -11.21
CA ASP A 99 -1.51 -8.61 -10.33
C ASP A 99 -1.85 -8.46 -8.84
N ILE A 100 -2.86 -7.63 -8.52
CA ILE A 100 -3.38 -7.45 -7.15
C ILE A 100 -4.25 -8.64 -6.77
N VAL A 101 -5.21 -9.01 -7.61
CA VAL A 101 -6.17 -10.10 -7.34
C VAL A 101 -5.45 -11.44 -7.17
N GLU A 102 -4.43 -11.70 -7.99
CA GLU A 102 -3.58 -12.91 -7.90
C GLU A 102 -2.55 -12.84 -6.76
N VAL A 103 -2.37 -11.65 -6.17
CA VAL A 103 -1.40 -11.33 -5.12
C VAL A 103 0.03 -11.65 -5.58
N LYS A 104 0.49 -10.96 -6.64
CA LYS A 104 1.88 -11.02 -7.09
C LYS A 104 2.76 -10.21 -6.13
N PRO A 105 3.57 -10.84 -5.26
CA PRO A 105 4.13 -10.16 -4.09
C PRO A 105 5.02 -8.97 -4.42
N LYS A 106 5.86 -9.09 -5.47
CA LYS A 106 6.74 -8.00 -5.91
C LYS A 106 5.96 -6.81 -6.47
N MET A 107 4.85 -7.06 -7.16
CA MET A 107 4.02 -6.01 -7.75
C MET A 107 3.30 -5.25 -6.64
N VAL A 108 2.66 -5.97 -5.71
CA VAL A 108 1.97 -5.37 -4.56
C VAL A 108 2.95 -4.60 -3.67
N MET A 109 4.12 -5.17 -3.37
CA MET A 109 5.14 -4.49 -2.59
C MET A 109 5.57 -3.18 -3.24
N THR A 110 5.82 -3.18 -4.55
CA THR A 110 6.23 -1.97 -5.29
C THR A 110 5.14 -0.89 -5.21
N LEU A 111 3.87 -1.28 -5.32
CA LEU A 111 2.75 -0.36 -5.14
C LEU A 111 2.75 0.25 -3.73
N VAL A 112 2.83 -0.58 -2.68
CA VAL A 112 2.80 -0.10 -1.29
C VAL A 112 4.01 0.79 -0.98
N ALA A 113 5.19 0.46 -1.48
CA ALA A 113 6.38 1.31 -1.37
C ALA A 113 6.18 2.68 -2.04
N SER A 114 5.54 2.71 -3.22
CA SER A 114 5.20 3.96 -3.89
C SER A 114 4.21 4.78 -3.07
N LEU A 115 3.20 4.16 -2.46
CA LEU A 115 2.25 4.82 -1.57
C LEU A 115 2.92 5.38 -0.31
N GLN A 116 3.89 4.66 0.26
CA GLN A 116 4.69 5.14 1.38
C GLN A 116 5.43 6.44 1.05
N LEU A 117 6.08 6.48 -0.11
CA LEU A 117 6.75 7.70 -0.59
C LEU A 117 5.77 8.87 -0.71
N ILE A 118 4.57 8.65 -1.26
CA ILE A 118 3.54 9.69 -1.37
C ILE A 118 3.10 10.18 0.01
N ALA A 119 2.91 9.29 0.98
CA ALA A 119 2.53 9.65 2.34
C ALA A 119 3.62 10.50 3.02
N GLU A 120 4.89 10.18 2.81
CA GLU A 120 6.02 10.94 3.35
C GLU A 120 6.14 12.33 2.72
N LEU A 121 5.96 12.45 1.40
CA LEU A 121 6.00 13.73 0.70
C LEU A 121 4.90 14.67 1.22
N ARG A 122 3.67 14.17 1.34
CA ARG A 122 2.53 14.95 1.87
C ARG A 122 2.71 15.36 3.33
N GLY A 123 3.32 14.49 4.15
CA GLY A 123 3.62 14.81 5.55
C GLY A 123 4.64 15.94 5.72
N ARG A 124 5.46 16.22 4.70
CA ARG A 124 6.42 17.33 4.71
C ARG A 124 5.78 18.68 4.32
N GLU A 125 4.69 18.66 3.56
CA GLU A 125 3.98 19.89 3.14
C GLU A 125 3.14 20.51 4.26
N HIS A 126 2.81 19.72 5.30
CA HIS A 126 2.01 20.15 6.45
C HIS A 126 2.84 20.49 7.71
N LYS A 127 4.17 20.48 7.61
CA LYS A 127 5.09 20.98 8.66
C LYS A 127 5.62 22.35 8.28
#